data_AF-A0A4R0R1B8-F1
#
_entry.id   AF-A0A4R0R1B8-F1
#
_cell.length_a   1.000
_cell.length_b   1.000
_cell.length_c   1.000
_cell.angle_alpha   90.00
_cell.angle_beta   90.00
_cell.angle_gamma   90.00
#
_symmetry.space_group_name_H-M   'P 1'
#
loop_
_entity.id
_entity.type
_entity.pdbx_description
1 polymer ?
#
loop_
_entity_poly.entity_id
_entity_poly.type
_entity_poly.pdbx_seq_one_letter_code
_entity_poly.pdbx_strand_id
1 'polypeptide(L)'
;MAAWHVWGVASGETSVEAQDHEHYRKIAKRRGEDFVNSYDLGKRKNLELYFNVGKDGYPLWTLLFPFRAEPYTDGYSWARPKGLERHKGVRVGEELTDDEGDE
;
A
#
# COMPACT_ATOMS: atom_id res chain seq x y z
N MET A 1 -1.22 -18.27 -5.20
CA MET A 1 -0.29 -17.64 -4.25
C MET A 1 0.50 -16.50 -4.89
N ALA A 2 1.44 -16.74 -5.82
CA ALA A 2 2.29 -15.66 -6.38
C ALA A 2 1.51 -14.51 -7.04
N ALA A 3 0.57 -14.81 -7.94
CA ALA A 3 -0.21 -13.77 -8.64
C ALA A 3 -1.01 -12.87 -7.68
N TRP A 4 -1.51 -13.45 -6.58
CA TRP A 4 -2.25 -12.71 -5.57
C TRP A 4 -1.34 -11.72 -4.81
N HIS A 5 -0.13 -12.15 -4.42
CA HIS A 5 0.84 -11.25 -3.80
C HIS A 5 1.32 -10.15 -4.75
N VAL A 6 1.58 -10.48 -6.02
CA VAL A 6 1.95 -9.47 -7.03
C VAL A 6 0.83 -8.45 -7.21
N TRP A 7 -0.43 -8.89 -7.16
CA TRP A 7 -1.59 -7.99 -7.20
C TRP A 7 -1.69 -7.09 -5.96
N GLY A 8 -1.46 -7.63 -4.76
CA GLY A 8 -1.40 -6.85 -3.52
C GLY A 8 -0.32 -5.76 -3.57
N VAL A 9 0.90 -6.13 -3.97
CA VAL A 9 1.99 -5.17 -4.20
C VAL A 9 1.59 -4.12 -5.23
N ALA A 10 1.02 -4.53 -6.37
CA ALA A 10 0.56 -3.59 -7.38
C ALA A 10 -0.56 -2.65 -6.88
N SER A 11 -1.31 -3.04 -5.85
CA SER A 11 -2.40 -2.24 -5.26
C SER A 11 -1.95 -1.43 -4.04
N GLY A 12 -0.66 -1.52 -3.67
CA GLY A 12 -0.08 -0.83 -2.51
C GLY A 12 -0.69 -1.31 -1.20
N GLU A 13 -1.00 -2.60 -1.08
CA GLU A 13 -1.60 -3.18 0.12
C GLU A 13 -0.92 -4.49 0.54
N THR A 14 -0.84 -4.71 1.84
CA THR A 14 -0.45 -5.98 2.46
C THR A 14 -1.63 -6.95 2.50
N SER A 15 -1.35 -8.22 2.83
CA SER A 15 -2.38 -9.25 3.00
C SER A 15 -3.40 -8.90 4.09
N VAL A 16 -2.98 -8.22 5.16
CA VAL A 16 -3.84 -7.79 6.26
C VAL A 16 -4.69 -6.61 5.80
N GLU A 17 -4.06 -5.59 5.24
CA GLU A 17 -4.75 -4.41 4.70
C GLU A 17 -5.77 -4.79 3.61
N ALA A 18 -5.51 -5.81 2.79
CA ALA A 18 -6.47 -6.26 1.78
C ALA A 18 -7.81 -6.73 2.40
N GLN A 19 -7.78 -7.36 3.58
CA GLN A 19 -8.99 -7.73 4.32
C GLN A 19 -9.70 -6.49 4.85
N ASP A 20 -8.96 -5.55 5.44
CA ASP A 20 -9.51 -4.32 6.00
C ASP A 20 -10.10 -3.42 4.91
N HIS A 21 -9.41 -3.29 3.78
CA HIS A 21 -9.88 -2.54 2.61
C HIS A 21 -11.18 -3.11 2.05
N GLU A 22 -11.39 -4.42 2.08
CA GLU A 22 -12.68 -5.01 1.70
C GLU A 22 -13.80 -4.53 2.64
N HIS A 23 -13.54 -4.44 3.94
CA HIS A 23 -14.47 -3.90 4.92
C HIS A 23 -14.73 -2.41 4.69
N TYR A 24 -13.69 -1.59 4.53
CA TYR A 24 -13.81 -0.15 4.29
C TYR A 24 -14.57 0.17 3.00
N ARG A 25 -14.30 -0.57 1.91
CA ARG A 25 -15.06 -0.42 0.65
C ARG A 25 -16.55 -0.67 0.86
N LYS A 26 -16.94 -1.64 1.70
CA LYS A 26 -18.35 -1.91 2.02
C LYS A 26 -18.98 -0.78 2.83
N ILE A 27 -18.27 -0.23 3.82
CA ILE A 27 -18.76 0.90 4.64
C ILE A 27 -18.90 2.18 3.79
N ALA A 28 -17.86 2.54 3.04
CA ALA A 28 -17.87 3.71 2.17
C ALA A 28 -19.02 3.64 1.17
N LYS A 29 -19.20 2.48 0.52
CA LYS A 29 -20.28 2.25 -0.45
C LYS A 29 -21.67 2.39 0.17
N ARG A 30 -21.86 1.96 1.43
CA ARG A 30 -23.14 2.15 2.16
C ARG A 30 -23.48 3.64 2.38
N ARG A 31 -22.48 4.51 2.37
CA ARG A 31 -22.63 5.97 2.52
C ARG A 31 -22.72 6.72 1.20
N GLY A 32 -22.55 6.02 0.08
CA GLY A 32 -22.40 6.65 -1.24
C GLY A 32 -21.04 7.31 -1.45
N GLU A 33 -20.03 6.92 -0.68
CA GLU A 33 -18.64 7.37 -0.79
C GLU A 33 -17.76 6.27 -1.41
N ASP A 34 -16.63 6.65 -2.01
CA ASP A 34 -15.64 5.71 -2.53
C ASP A 34 -14.43 5.60 -1.59
N PHE A 35 -13.99 4.37 -1.34
CA PHE A 35 -12.76 4.09 -0.62
C PHE A 35 -11.55 4.24 -1.56
N VAL A 36 -10.53 5.00 -1.14
CA VAL A 36 -9.26 5.14 -1.86
C VAL A 36 -8.09 4.81 -0.93
N ASN A 37 -7.24 3.87 -1.35
CA ASN A 37 -6.02 3.51 -0.65
C ASN A 37 -5.01 4.68 -0.70
N SER A 38 -4.57 5.19 0.46
CA SER A 38 -3.56 6.24 0.56
C SER A 38 -2.15 5.78 0.20
N TYR A 39 -1.89 4.48 0.16
CA TYR A 39 -0.58 3.93 -0.24
C TYR A 39 -0.51 3.49 -1.70
N ASP A 40 -1.62 3.59 -2.45
CA ASP A 40 -1.61 3.27 -3.88
C ASP A 40 -1.09 4.46 -4.71
N LEU A 41 0.15 4.34 -5.19
CA LEU A 41 0.78 5.30 -6.11
C LEU A 41 0.64 4.89 -7.58
N GLY A 42 -0.13 3.83 -7.86
CA GLY A 42 -0.30 3.19 -9.14
C GLY A 42 0.58 1.97 -9.33
N LYS A 43 0.01 0.95 -9.98
CA LYS A 43 0.59 -0.40 -10.17
C LYS A 43 2.08 -0.45 -10.49
N ARG A 44 2.52 0.34 -11.48
CA ARG A 44 3.93 0.37 -11.88
C ARG A 44 4.82 0.95 -10.79
N LYS A 45 4.40 2.06 -10.18
CA LYS A 45 5.19 2.74 -9.14
C LYS A 45 5.26 1.91 -7.87
N ASN A 46 4.15 1.26 -7.48
CA ASN A 46 4.14 0.38 -6.31
C ASN A 46 5.10 -0.81 -6.48
N LEU A 47 5.14 -1.43 -7.67
CA LEU A 47 6.09 -2.49 -7.98
C LEU A 47 7.54 -2.00 -7.99
N GLU A 48 7.81 -0.84 -8.59
CA GLU A 48 9.14 -0.21 -8.57
C GLU A 48 9.61 0.06 -7.14
N LEU A 49 8.75 0.57 -6.26
CA LEU A 49 9.09 0.85 -4.86
C LEU A 49 9.29 -0.43 -4.04
N TYR A 50 8.39 -1.40 -4.14
CA TYR A 50 8.47 -2.65 -3.36
C TYR A 50 9.75 -3.43 -3.66
N PHE A 51 10.10 -3.56 -4.93
CA PHE A 51 11.34 -4.23 -5.35
C PHE A 51 12.56 -3.31 -5.33
N ASN A 52 12.36 -2.02 -5.04
CA ASN A 52 13.37 -0.97 -5.14
C ASN A 52 14.11 -1.00 -6.49
N VAL A 53 13.37 -1.10 -7.60
CA VAL A 53 13.93 -1.16 -8.97
C VAL A 53 13.55 0.05 -9.81
N GLY A 54 14.34 0.31 -10.86
CA GLY A 54 14.04 1.34 -11.85
C GLY A 54 15.11 2.42 -11.92
N LYS A 55 14.72 3.65 -12.24
CA LYS A 55 15.66 4.76 -12.49
C LYS A 55 16.48 5.13 -11.26
N ASP A 56 15.87 5.07 -10.09
CA ASP A 56 16.45 5.52 -8.81
C ASP A 56 16.79 4.34 -7.87
N GLY A 57 16.72 3.10 -8.37
CA GLY A 57 16.91 1.88 -7.59
C GLY A 57 17.79 0.85 -8.31
N TYR A 58 17.61 -0.42 -7.96
CA TYR A 58 18.35 -1.54 -8.54
C TYR A 58 17.94 -1.81 -10.02
N PRO A 59 18.86 -2.32 -10.85
CA PRO A 59 18.52 -2.76 -12.20
C PRO A 59 17.47 -3.90 -12.21
N LEU A 60 16.58 -3.94 -13.20
CA LEU A 60 15.50 -4.97 -13.27
C LEU A 60 15.98 -6.42 -13.23
N TRP A 61 17.22 -6.70 -13.67
CA TRP A 61 17.77 -8.06 -13.65
C TRP A 61 18.03 -8.59 -12.23
N THR A 62 18.07 -7.72 -11.21
CA THR A 62 18.19 -8.15 -9.81
C THR A 62 17.01 -8.98 -9.33
N LEU A 63 15.84 -8.87 -9.98
CA LEU A 63 14.64 -9.66 -9.66
C LEU A 63 14.79 -11.15 -9.99
N LEU A 64 15.75 -11.51 -10.83
CA LEU A 64 15.97 -12.90 -11.25
C LEU A 64 16.78 -13.70 -10.22
N PHE A 65 17.39 -13.03 -9.24
CA PHE A 65 18.26 -13.64 -8.26
C PHE A 65 17.87 -13.18 -6.84
N PRO A 66 18.05 -14.02 -5.82
CA PRO A 66 17.68 -13.70 -4.44
C PRO A 66 18.74 -12.79 -3.79
N PHE A 67 18.98 -11.61 -4.35
CA PHE A 67 19.84 -10.62 -3.74
C PHE A 67 19.13 -9.92 -2.58
N ARG A 68 19.88 -9.59 -1.55
CA ARG A 68 19.41 -8.71 -0.49
C ARG A 68 19.45 -7.26 -1.01
N ALA A 69 18.34 -6.82 -1.59
CA ALA A 69 18.10 -5.41 -1.92
C ALA A 69 17.66 -4.67 -0.64
N GLU A 70 18.21 -3.50 -0.40
CA GLU A 70 17.69 -2.64 0.67
C GLU A 70 16.32 -2.09 0.26
N PRO A 71 15.35 -2.03 1.19
CA PRO A 71 14.06 -1.42 0.90
C PRO A 71 14.24 0.08 0.62
N TYR A 72 13.29 0.66 -0.12
CA TYR A 72 13.34 2.09 -0.44
C TYR A 72 13.08 3.01 0.76
N THR A 73 12.61 2.46 1.88
CA THR A 73 12.18 3.20 3.07
C THR A 73 12.55 2.47 4.36
N ASP A 74 12.36 3.14 5.50
CA ASP A 74 12.71 2.69 6.86
C ASP A 74 11.70 1.72 7.50
N GLY A 75 10.55 1.53 6.87
CA GLY A 75 9.45 0.69 7.35
C GLY A 75 8.44 1.41 8.24
N TYR A 76 8.72 2.64 8.66
CA TYR A 76 7.82 3.49 9.43
C TYR A 76 7.08 4.49 8.52
N SER A 77 7.81 5.07 7.58
CA SER A 77 7.27 6.03 6.60
C SER A 77 7.12 5.37 5.24
N TRP A 78 6.02 5.65 4.56
CA TRP A 78 5.74 5.12 3.22
C TRP A 78 5.31 6.26 2.30
N ALA A 79 5.68 6.17 1.02
CA ALA A 79 5.32 7.18 0.04
C ALA A 79 3.80 7.18 -0.20
N ARG A 80 3.19 8.37 -0.21
CA ARG A 80 1.74 8.57 -0.42
C ARG A 80 1.49 9.59 -1.55
N PRO A 81 0.36 9.48 -2.28
CA PRO A 81 -0.06 10.53 -3.20
C PRO A 81 -0.28 11.85 -2.45
N LYS A 82 0.02 12.98 -3.11
CA LYS A 82 -0.19 14.30 -2.52
C LYS A 82 -1.66 14.50 -2.12
N GLY A 83 -1.89 14.83 -0.85
CA GLY A 83 -3.24 15.08 -0.32
C GLY A 83 -4.00 13.83 0.16
N LEU A 84 -3.36 12.65 0.17
CA LEU A 84 -3.88 11.44 0.81
C LEU A 84 -3.03 11.05 2.02
N GLU A 85 -3.09 11.86 3.07
CA GLU A 85 -2.44 11.52 4.35
C GLU A 85 -3.13 10.33 5.04
N ARG A 86 -4.43 10.13 4.79
CA ARG A 86 -5.21 8.97 5.25
C ARG A 86 -6.03 8.37 4.12
N HIS A 87 -6.50 7.14 4.30
CA HIS A 87 -7.41 6.48 3.37
C HIS A 87 -8.67 7.33 3.16
N LYS A 88 -9.04 7.60 1.91
CA LYS A 88 -10.27 8.33 1.61
C LYS A 88 -11.46 7.39 1.83
N GLY A 89 -12.55 7.89 2.42
CA GLY A 89 -13.76 7.10 2.67
C GLY A 89 -13.74 6.30 3.96
N VAL A 90 -12.68 6.44 4.77
CA VAL A 90 -12.60 5.94 6.16
C VAL A 90 -12.67 7.16 7.09
N ARG A 91 -13.53 7.11 8.12
CA ARG A 91 -13.60 8.17 9.14
C ARG A 91 -12.77 7.78 10.36
N VAL A 92 -12.39 8.79 11.16
CA VAL A 92 -11.69 8.60 12.44
C VAL A 92 -12.50 7.62 13.31
N GLY A 93 -11.84 6.58 13.82
CA GLY A 93 -12.46 5.50 14.63
C GLY A 93 -13.13 4.37 13.83
N GLU A 94 -13.09 4.40 12.49
CA GLU A 94 -13.51 3.27 11.64
C GLU A 94 -12.34 2.41 11.19
N GLU A 95 -11.11 2.85 11.45
CA GLU A 95 -9.90 2.09 11.20
C GLU A 95 -9.90 0.86 12.12
N LEU A 96 -9.73 -0.32 11.52
CA LEU A 96 -9.75 -1.62 12.18
C LEU A 96 -8.41 -1.91 12.87
N THR A 97 -7.35 -1.27 12.40
CA THR A 97 -6.07 -1.15 13.08
C THR A 97 -6.17 -0.05 14.11
N ASP A 98 -5.73 -0.32 15.34
CA ASP A 98 -5.73 0.63 16.44
C ASP A 98 -5.08 1.96 16.01
N ASP A 99 -5.71 3.09 16.31
CA ASP A 99 -5.00 4.37 16.39
C ASP A 99 -3.87 4.12 17.39
N GLU A 100 -2.61 4.12 16.94
CA GLU A 100 -1.47 4.20 17.85
C GLU A 100 -1.72 5.43 18.71
N GLY A 101 -2.13 5.20 19.97
CA GLY A 101 -2.73 6.23 20.80
C GLY A 101 -1.88 7.48 20.81
N ASP A 102 -2.52 8.64 20.62
CA ASP A 102 -1.93 9.93 20.93
C ASP A 102 -1.45 9.89 22.40
N GLU A 103 -0.14 9.75 22.62
CA GLU A 103 0.51 10.09 23.91
C GLU A 103 0.47 11.61 24.14
#